data_AF-A0A2R4NQN5-F1
#
_entry.id   AF-A0A2R4NQN5-F1
#
_cell.length_a   1.000
_cell.length_b   1.000
_cell.length_c   1.000
_cell.angle_alpha   90.00
_cell.angle_beta   90.00
_cell.angle_gamma   90.00
#
_symmetry.space_group_name_H-M   'P 1'
#
loop_
_entity.id
_entity.type
_entity.pdbx_description
1 polymer ?
#
loop_
_entity_poly.entity_id
_entity_poly.type
_entity_poly.pdbx_seq_one_letter_code
_entity_poly.pdbx_strand_id
1 'polypeptide(L)'
;MNVKMMATLASMIVLTGCASSLKPETVKAENGSSVDVFSVPALAELNDNRIADNKLREVTPTHNTVGKSLAVLSVLAGSFRSSDFDKENYKGTAIDSLPNPTDTYLTPKLKQNISQWMAKNASGYVYKQPLYIGHATWALIFKDAAANDTMYQLKYKVIIYKRPEDGSMFSAYAVAECAPTPVEATQADWSANRYAKVTTETEKYMNSCLLEFNSQLPRLLNK
;
A
#
# COMPACT_ATOMS: atom_id res chain seq x y z
N MET A 1 -19.47 63.51 25.42
CA MET A 1 -20.03 62.84 24.24
C MET A 1 -19.54 61.41 24.25
N ASN A 2 -20.45 60.46 24.41
CA ASN A 2 -20.20 59.04 24.66
C ASN A 2 -19.79 58.32 23.37
N VAL A 3 -18.73 57.51 23.41
CA VAL A 3 -18.55 56.42 22.46
C VAL A 3 -18.14 55.18 23.23
N LYS A 4 -19.09 54.27 23.43
CA LYS A 4 -18.87 52.91 23.95
C LYS A 4 -18.25 52.09 22.82
N MET A 5 -17.03 51.61 23.02
CA MET A 5 -16.37 50.67 22.11
C MET A 5 -16.84 49.25 22.49
N MET A 6 -17.73 48.68 21.68
CA MET A 6 -18.14 47.27 21.79
C MET A 6 -16.99 46.38 21.30
N ALA A 7 -16.45 45.54 22.19
CA ALA A 7 -15.54 44.47 21.82
C ALA A 7 -16.35 43.26 21.35
N THR A 8 -16.30 42.98 20.04
CA THR A 8 -16.80 41.74 19.45
C THR A 8 -15.78 40.62 19.62
N LEU A 9 -16.07 39.68 20.53
CA LEU A 9 -15.35 38.41 20.65
C LEU A 9 -15.68 37.53 19.44
N ALA A 10 -14.77 37.46 18.48
CA ALA A 10 -14.81 36.46 17.41
C ALA A 10 -14.47 35.09 18.01
N SER A 11 -15.49 34.25 18.20
CA SER A 11 -15.32 32.85 18.60
C SER A 11 -14.66 32.07 17.45
N MET A 12 -13.35 31.83 17.56
CA MET A 12 -12.66 30.89 16.68
C MET A 12 -13.14 29.47 17.02
N ILE A 13 -14.03 28.94 16.19
CA ILE A 13 -14.35 27.51 16.16
C ILE A 13 -13.11 26.81 15.61
N VAL A 14 -12.27 26.28 16.51
CA VAL A 14 -11.19 25.38 16.13
C VAL A 14 -11.85 24.10 15.64
N LEU A 15 -11.88 23.92 14.31
CA LEU A 15 -12.20 22.66 13.66
C LEU A 15 -11.16 21.62 14.10
N THR A 16 -11.46 20.92 15.19
CA THR A 16 -10.78 19.68 15.56
C THR A 16 -11.21 18.62 14.55
N GLY A 17 -10.55 18.61 13.39
CA GLY A 17 -10.62 17.47 12.49
C GLY A 17 -10.16 16.25 13.29
N CYS A 18 -11.03 15.25 13.41
CA CYS A 18 -10.68 13.94 13.96
C CYS A 18 -9.60 13.32 13.09
N ALA A 19 -8.34 13.63 13.36
CA ALA A 19 -7.23 12.78 12.96
C ALA A 19 -7.34 11.53 13.84
N SER A 20 -8.11 10.55 13.38
CA SER A 20 -8.06 9.20 13.94
C SER A 20 -6.63 8.72 13.75
N SER A 21 -5.79 8.84 14.79
CA SER A 21 -4.45 8.27 14.76
C SER A 21 -4.59 6.77 14.51
N LEU A 22 -4.00 6.30 13.41
CA LEU A 22 -3.94 4.87 13.11
C LEU A 22 -3.24 4.20 14.29
N LYS A 23 -3.96 3.38 15.05
CA LYS A 23 -3.42 2.70 16.22
C LYS A 23 -2.84 1.35 15.80
N PRO A 24 -1.66 0.97 16.31
CA PRO A 24 -1.17 -0.38 16.10
C PRO A 24 -2.09 -1.40 16.77
N GLU A 25 -2.09 -2.61 16.24
CA GLU A 25 -2.62 -3.78 16.93
C GLU A 25 -1.46 -4.63 17.45
N THR A 26 -1.43 -4.86 18.75
CA THR A 26 -0.43 -5.75 19.36
C THR A 26 -0.78 -7.21 19.05
N VAL A 27 0.02 -7.85 18.22
CA VAL A 27 -0.06 -9.29 17.98
C VAL A 27 0.69 -10.00 19.11
N LYS A 28 -0.01 -10.89 19.81
CA LYS A 28 0.55 -11.69 20.90
C LYS A 28 0.67 -13.16 20.49
N ALA A 29 1.71 -13.81 20.99
CA ALA A 29 1.90 -15.26 20.93
C ALA A 29 1.66 -15.89 22.30
N GLU A 30 1.36 -17.20 22.32
CA GLU A 30 1.09 -17.95 23.56
C GLU A 30 2.27 -17.95 24.54
N ASN A 31 3.50 -17.90 24.03
CA ASN A 31 4.73 -17.88 24.84
C ASN A 31 5.05 -16.49 25.43
N GLY A 32 4.12 -15.52 25.33
CA GLY A 32 4.28 -14.15 25.82
C GLY A 32 5.00 -13.20 24.85
N SER A 33 5.50 -13.67 23.71
CA SER A 33 6.11 -12.80 22.70
C SER A 33 5.07 -11.87 22.08
N SER A 34 5.47 -10.67 21.69
CA SER A 34 4.55 -9.73 21.04
C SER A 34 5.25 -8.74 20.13
N VAL A 35 4.52 -8.27 19.11
CA VAL A 35 4.94 -7.19 18.21
C VAL A 35 3.74 -6.32 17.87
N ASP A 36 3.95 -5.01 17.81
CA ASP A 36 2.94 -4.08 17.32
C ASP A 36 2.91 -4.09 15.80
N VAL A 37 1.71 -4.24 15.22
CA VAL A 37 1.50 -4.29 13.77
C VAL A 37 0.63 -3.13 13.31
N PHE A 38 1.12 -2.39 12.32
CA PHE A 38 0.36 -1.36 11.60
C PHE A 38 -0.07 -1.89 10.24
N SER A 39 -1.32 -1.62 9.87
CA SER A 39 -1.84 -1.80 8.51
C SER A 39 -2.05 -0.40 7.92
N VAL A 40 -1.22 -0.03 6.95
CA VAL A 40 -1.12 1.37 6.50
C VAL A 40 -0.77 1.42 5.01
N PRO A 41 -0.98 2.57 4.34
CA PRO A 41 -0.32 2.86 3.08
C PRO A 41 1.20 2.63 3.19
N ALA A 42 1.79 1.91 2.23
CA ALA A 42 3.23 1.76 2.17
C ALA A 42 3.92 3.14 2.05
N LEU A 43 5.10 3.27 2.67
CA LEU A 43 5.92 4.47 2.50
C LEU A 43 6.28 4.64 1.03
N ALA A 44 6.13 5.87 0.51
CA ALA A 44 6.42 6.16 -0.89
C ALA A 44 7.85 5.77 -1.26
N GLU A 45 8.83 6.02 -0.39
CA GLU A 45 10.25 5.66 -0.61
C GLU A 45 10.48 4.15 -0.78
N LEU A 46 9.62 3.31 -0.18
CA LEU A 46 9.66 1.85 -0.36
C LEU A 46 8.82 1.39 -1.57
N ASN A 47 7.94 2.25 -2.07
CA ASN A 47 7.00 1.99 -3.16
C ASN A 47 7.39 2.77 -4.42
N ASP A 48 8.67 2.80 -4.77
CA ASP A 48 9.16 3.44 -6.00
C ASP A 48 8.79 4.94 -6.11
N ASN A 49 8.74 5.63 -4.96
CA ASN A 49 8.25 7.01 -4.78
C ASN A 49 6.79 7.24 -5.18
N ARG A 50 5.98 6.17 -5.25
CA ARG A 50 4.56 6.22 -5.60
C ARG A 50 3.67 6.24 -4.36
N ILE A 51 2.59 7.01 -4.44
CA ILE A 51 1.51 7.00 -3.45
C ILE A 51 0.78 5.65 -3.51
N ALA A 52 0.50 5.06 -2.35
CA ALA A 52 -0.20 3.79 -2.29
C ALA A 52 -1.65 3.86 -2.81
N ASP A 53 -2.09 2.80 -3.48
CA ASP A 53 -3.45 2.65 -3.98
C ASP A 53 -4.40 2.24 -2.85
N ASN A 54 -5.14 3.20 -2.28
CA ASN A 54 -6.17 2.95 -1.26
C ASN A 54 -7.46 2.33 -1.83
N LYS A 55 -7.63 2.41 -3.14
CA LYS A 55 -8.76 1.87 -3.92
C LYS A 55 -8.20 1.29 -5.22
N LEU A 56 -8.96 0.42 -5.89
CA LEU A 56 -8.55 -0.06 -7.20
C LEU A 56 -8.39 1.15 -8.14
N ARG A 57 -7.21 1.27 -8.74
CA ARG A 57 -6.94 2.32 -9.73
C ARG A 57 -7.03 1.74 -11.14
N GLU A 58 -7.87 2.33 -11.98
CA GLU A 58 -7.96 1.99 -13.40
C GLU A 58 -7.15 2.99 -14.22
N VAL A 59 -6.18 2.48 -14.98
CA VAL A 59 -5.33 3.24 -15.87
C VAL A 59 -5.67 2.83 -17.30
N THR A 60 -6.41 3.70 -17.97
CA THR A 60 -6.78 3.59 -19.40
C THR A 60 -5.79 4.33 -20.31
N PRO A 61 -5.78 4.07 -21.64
CA PRO A 61 -4.90 4.76 -22.58
C PRO A 61 -4.98 6.29 -22.56
N THR A 62 -6.13 6.87 -22.21
CA THR A 62 -6.30 8.34 -22.18
C THR A 62 -5.46 9.00 -21.08
N HIS A 63 -5.16 8.28 -20.00
CA HIS A 63 -4.30 8.77 -18.90
C HIS A 63 -2.83 8.97 -19.34
N ASN A 64 -2.42 8.38 -20.47
CA ASN A 64 -1.09 8.60 -21.06
C ASN A 64 -0.85 10.10 -21.41
N THR A 65 -1.91 10.83 -21.77
CA THR A 65 -1.78 12.25 -22.17
C THR A 65 -1.36 13.18 -21.04
N VAL A 66 -1.73 12.87 -19.78
CA VAL A 66 -1.34 13.63 -18.59
C VAL A 66 0.04 13.19 -18.07
N GLY A 67 0.41 11.92 -18.21
CA GLY A 67 1.73 11.41 -17.79
C GLY A 67 2.89 11.93 -18.65
N LYS A 68 2.64 12.26 -19.92
CA LYS A 68 3.64 12.84 -20.83
C LYS A 68 4.16 14.22 -20.41
N SER A 69 3.36 15.04 -19.70
CA SER A 69 3.81 16.37 -19.26
C SER A 69 4.86 16.29 -18.13
N LEU A 70 4.75 15.28 -17.26
CA LEU A 70 5.76 14.97 -16.24
C LEU A 70 7.02 14.36 -16.86
N ALA A 71 6.88 13.53 -17.90
CA ALA A 71 8.01 12.92 -18.62
C ALA A 71 8.94 13.97 -19.26
N VAL A 72 8.40 15.09 -19.76
CA VAL A 72 9.22 16.20 -20.29
C VAL A 72 10.09 16.83 -19.21
N LEU A 73 9.62 16.90 -17.95
CA LEU A 73 10.41 17.38 -16.82
C LEU A 73 11.52 16.40 -16.42
N SER A 74 11.28 15.09 -16.55
CA SER A 74 12.27 14.03 -16.26
C SER A 74 13.39 13.95 -17.31
N VAL A 75 13.09 14.26 -18.57
CA VAL A 75 14.07 14.33 -19.67
C VAL A 75 15.10 15.43 -19.43
N LEU A 76 14.68 16.57 -18.87
CA LEU A 76 15.59 17.67 -18.52
C LEU A 76 16.59 17.31 -17.39
N ALA A 77 16.31 16.24 -16.63
CA ALA A 77 17.17 15.71 -15.57
C ALA A 77 18.09 14.55 -16.03
N GLY A 78 18.21 14.31 -17.35
CA GLY A 78 19.31 13.52 -17.93
C GLY A 78 19.26 11.99 -17.73
N SER A 79 18.13 11.41 -17.34
CA SER A 79 18.04 9.98 -16.97
C SER A 79 17.07 9.18 -17.86
N PHE A 80 17.25 9.17 -19.18
CA PHE A 80 16.31 8.51 -20.09
C PHE A 80 16.81 7.16 -20.64
N ARG A 81 16.10 6.07 -20.28
CA ARG A 81 15.94 4.87 -21.11
C ARG A 81 14.47 4.81 -21.53
N SER A 82 14.21 4.86 -22.82
CA SER A 82 12.88 5.05 -23.42
C SER A 82 11.93 3.85 -23.35
N SER A 83 12.29 2.74 -22.70
CA SER A 83 11.45 1.54 -22.55
C SER A 83 10.64 1.50 -21.24
N ASP A 84 11.04 2.24 -20.20
CA ASP A 84 10.61 1.97 -18.82
C ASP A 84 9.84 3.13 -18.19
N PHE A 85 9.01 3.85 -18.96
CA PHE A 85 7.94 4.60 -18.30
C PHE A 85 6.92 3.59 -17.78
N ASP A 86 7.10 3.16 -16.53
CA ASP A 86 6.17 2.25 -15.89
C ASP A 86 4.82 2.93 -15.78
N LYS A 87 3.83 2.39 -16.51
CA LYS A 87 2.45 2.87 -16.54
C LYS A 87 1.80 2.83 -15.15
N GLU A 88 2.42 2.12 -14.21
CA GLU A 88 2.10 2.17 -12.79
C GLU A 88 2.16 3.57 -12.18
N ASN A 89 2.91 4.51 -12.78
CA ASN A 89 2.99 5.92 -12.37
C ASN A 89 1.82 6.80 -12.88
N TYR A 90 0.97 6.28 -13.76
CA TYR A 90 -0.18 7.05 -14.23
C TYR A 90 -1.23 7.21 -13.13
N LYS A 91 -1.75 8.43 -12.96
CA LYS A 91 -2.74 8.76 -11.92
C LYS A 91 -3.98 7.86 -11.95
N GLY A 92 -4.42 7.47 -13.16
CA GLY A 92 -5.62 6.66 -13.35
C GLY A 92 -6.88 7.29 -12.76
N THR A 93 -7.92 6.48 -12.65
CA THR A 93 -9.18 6.78 -11.98
C THR A 93 -9.40 5.78 -10.84
N ALA A 94 -9.77 6.26 -9.65
CA ALA A 94 -10.09 5.39 -8.53
C ALA A 94 -11.51 4.80 -8.67
N ILE A 95 -11.65 3.51 -8.46
CA ILE A 95 -12.94 2.82 -8.43
C ILE A 95 -13.45 2.81 -6.99
N ASP A 96 -14.36 3.74 -6.67
CA ASP A 96 -14.80 3.99 -5.28
C ASP A 96 -15.45 2.78 -4.59
N SER A 97 -16.06 1.88 -5.36
CA SER A 97 -16.69 0.65 -4.83
C SER A 97 -15.68 -0.43 -4.41
N LEU A 98 -14.40 -0.22 -4.67
CA LEU A 98 -13.34 -1.21 -4.44
C LEU A 98 -12.24 -0.58 -3.57
N PRO A 99 -12.38 -0.60 -2.23
CA PRO A 99 -11.28 -0.28 -1.32
C PRO A 99 -10.21 -1.39 -1.36
N ASN A 100 -8.95 -1.03 -1.13
CA ASN A 100 -7.85 -2.00 -1.15
C ASN A 100 -8.10 -3.14 -0.15
N PRO A 101 -8.09 -4.42 -0.58
CA PRO A 101 -8.49 -5.53 0.28
C PRO A 101 -7.37 -5.98 1.23
N THR A 102 -6.19 -5.37 1.19
CA THR A 102 -5.05 -5.78 2.03
C THR A 102 -5.40 -5.78 3.52
N ASP A 103 -6.00 -4.70 4.01
CA ASP A 103 -6.34 -4.54 5.43
C ASP A 103 -7.40 -5.55 5.89
N THR A 104 -8.36 -5.89 5.03
CA THR A 104 -9.51 -6.74 5.38
C THR A 104 -9.26 -8.22 5.10
N TYR A 105 -8.36 -8.57 4.17
CA TYR A 105 -8.12 -9.95 3.75
C TYR A 105 -6.73 -10.46 4.12
N LEU A 106 -5.67 -9.71 3.80
CA LEU A 106 -4.28 -10.15 3.97
C LEU A 106 -3.80 -9.96 5.41
N THR A 107 -4.03 -8.76 5.97
CA THR A 107 -3.53 -8.36 7.29
C THR A 107 -3.96 -9.31 8.42
N PRO A 108 -5.24 -9.73 8.54
CA PRO A 108 -5.64 -10.68 9.58
C PRO A 108 -4.90 -12.02 9.52
N LYS A 109 -4.66 -12.53 8.30
CA LYS A 109 -3.95 -13.80 8.07
C LYS A 109 -2.45 -13.66 8.36
N LEU A 110 -1.84 -12.54 7.99
CA LEU A 110 -0.46 -12.24 8.36
C LEU A 110 -0.28 -12.16 9.88
N LYS A 111 -1.18 -11.48 10.59
CA LYS A 111 -1.15 -11.41 12.06
C LYS A 111 -1.22 -12.79 12.70
N GLN A 112 -2.05 -13.68 12.17
CA GLN A 112 -2.09 -15.08 12.61
C GLN A 112 -0.75 -15.79 12.38
N ASN A 113 -0.16 -15.67 11.19
CA ASN A 113 1.13 -16.30 10.89
C ASN A 113 2.28 -15.73 11.75
N ILE A 114 2.28 -14.42 11.99
CA ILE A 114 3.23 -13.74 12.88
C ILE A 114 3.13 -14.28 14.30
N SER A 115 1.91 -14.38 14.85
CA SER A 115 1.66 -14.95 16.18
C SER A 115 2.20 -16.39 16.28
N GLN A 116 1.88 -17.24 15.30
CA GLN A 116 2.34 -18.63 15.26
C GLN A 116 3.86 -18.75 15.13
N TRP A 117 4.49 -17.90 14.32
CA TRP A 117 5.94 -17.88 14.16
C TRP A 117 6.62 -17.44 15.46
N MET A 118 6.13 -16.38 16.12
CA MET A 118 6.67 -15.92 17.39
C MET A 118 6.51 -16.96 18.51
N ALA A 119 5.38 -17.69 18.55
CA ALA A 119 5.18 -18.77 19.51
C ALA A 119 6.29 -19.83 19.44
N LYS A 120 6.80 -20.10 18.24
CA LYS A 120 7.85 -21.11 17.99
C LYS A 120 9.27 -20.55 18.13
N ASN A 121 9.51 -19.28 17.79
CA ASN A 121 10.87 -18.77 17.56
C ASN A 121 11.27 -17.60 18.47
N ALA A 122 10.33 -16.87 19.05
CA ALA A 122 10.63 -15.61 19.75
C ALA A 122 10.92 -15.77 21.25
N SER A 123 10.61 -16.93 21.86
CA SER A 123 10.97 -17.25 23.26
C SER A 123 10.54 -16.18 24.29
N GLY A 124 9.34 -15.62 24.14
CA GLY A 124 8.81 -14.57 25.02
C GLY A 124 9.31 -13.15 24.70
N TYR A 125 10.02 -12.95 23.59
CA TYR A 125 10.55 -11.64 23.22
C TYR A 125 9.45 -10.64 22.87
N VAL A 126 9.55 -9.45 23.45
CA VAL A 126 8.67 -8.32 23.15
C VAL A 126 9.42 -7.38 22.21
N TYR A 127 9.01 -7.38 20.94
CA TYR A 127 9.59 -6.51 19.92
C TYR A 127 9.21 -5.05 20.19
N LYS A 128 10.23 -4.18 20.21
CA LYS A 128 10.14 -2.74 20.46
C LYS A 128 9.77 -1.98 19.20
N GLN A 129 10.28 -2.40 18.04
CA GLN A 129 9.94 -1.76 16.77
C GLN A 129 8.66 -2.37 16.20
N PRO A 130 7.75 -1.55 15.67
CA PRO A 130 6.57 -2.07 15.02
C PRO A 130 6.89 -2.69 13.65
N LEU A 131 6.05 -3.65 13.26
CA LEU A 131 5.99 -4.20 11.90
C LEU A 131 4.89 -3.46 11.13
N TYR A 132 5.19 -3.05 9.91
CA TYR A 132 4.24 -2.40 9.02
C TYR A 132 3.85 -3.35 7.90
N ILE A 133 2.55 -3.49 7.66
CA ILE A 133 1.97 -4.12 6.48
C ILE A 133 1.49 -2.98 5.59
N GLY A 134 2.30 -2.68 4.57
CA GLY A 134 2.10 -1.57 3.65
C GLY A 134 1.38 -2.01 2.38
N HIS A 135 0.10 -1.63 2.18
CA HIS A 135 -0.49 -1.77 0.85
C HIS A 135 0.17 -0.76 -0.10
N ALA A 136 0.56 -1.21 -1.30
CA ALA A 136 1.36 -0.42 -2.23
C ALA A 136 0.63 -0.17 -3.55
N THR A 137 0.51 -1.16 -4.43
CA THR A 137 -0.26 -1.02 -5.68
C THR A 137 -1.41 -1.98 -5.75
N TRP A 138 -2.51 -1.49 -6.31
CA TRP A 138 -3.63 -2.29 -6.72
C TRP A 138 -4.33 -1.58 -7.89
N ALA A 139 -4.01 -2.02 -9.10
CA ALA A 139 -4.39 -1.30 -10.30
C ALA A 139 -4.68 -2.22 -11.49
N LEU A 140 -5.63 -1.81 -12.33
CA LEU A 140 -5.82 -2.32 -13.69
C LEU A 140 -5.10 -1.38 -14.65
N ILE A 141 -4.14 -1.89 -15.42
CA ILE A 141 -3.30 -1.06 -16.27
C ILE A 141 -3.33 -1.58 -17.69
N PHE A 142 -3.68 -0.70 -18.64
CA PHE A 142 -3.68 -1.03 -20.06
C PHE A 142 -2.28 -1.47 -20.52
N LYS A 143 -2.23 -2.53 -21.33
CA LYS A 143 -0.99 -3.09 -21.85
C LYS A 143 -0.48 -2.32 -23.07
N ASP A 144 -1.33 -2.17 -24.08
CA ASP A 144 -1.01 -1.49 -25.33
C ASP A 144 -2.15 -0.56 -25.74
N ALA A 145 -1.84 0.72 -25.94
CA ALA A 145 -2.81 1.73 -26.36
C ALA A 145 -3.17 1.64 -27.85
N ALA A 146 -2.36 0.95 -28.67
CA ALA A 146 -2.56 0.83 -30.11
C ALA A 146 -3.31 -0.44 -30.53
N ALA A 147 -3.61 -1.34 -29.58
CA ALA A 147 -4.32 -2.58 -29.85
C ALA A 147 -5.82 -2.35 -30.01
N ASN A 148 -6.42 -2.97 -31.03
CA ASN A 148 -7.87 -2.93 -31.29
C ASN A 148 -8.71 -3.53 -30.13
N ASP A 149 -8.11 -4.41 -29.33
CA ASP A 149 -8.66 -4.91 -28.08
C ASP A 149 -7.61 -4.71 -26.97
N THR A 150 -7.75 -3.61 -26.23
CA THR A 150 -6.79 -3.22 -25.21
C THR A 150 -6.91 -4.16 -24.00
N MET A 151 -5.93 -5.07 -23.85
CA MET A 151 -5.78 -5.88 -22.64
C MET A 151 -5.34 -5.02 -21.45
N TYR A 152 -5.78 -5.39 -20.26
CA TYR A 152 -5.38 -4.80 -19.00
C TYR A 152 -4.73 -5.84 -18.09
N GLN A 153 -3.66 -5.43 -17.41
CA GLN A 153 -2.98 -6.21 -16.38
C GLN A 153 -3.50 -5.82 -15.00
N LEU A 154 -3.86 -6.81 -14.18
CA LEU A 154 -4.10 -6.60 -12.75
C LEU A 154 -2.77 -6.67 -11.99
N LYS A 155 -2.33 -5.52 -11.48
CA LYS A 155 -1.13 -5.32 -10.67
C LYS A 155 -1.50 -5.29 -9.19
N TYR A 156 -0.72 -5.97 -8.36
CA TYR A 156 -0.84 -5.94 -6.90
C TYR A 156 0.55 -5.96 -6.27
N LYS A 157 0.78 -5.11 -5.26
CA LYS A 157 2.03 -5.06 -4.48
C LYS A 157 1.70 -4.79 -3.01
N VAL A 158 2.34 -5.54 -2.12
CA VAL A 158 2.37 -5.28 -0.68
C VAL A 158 3.82 -5.29 -0.22
N ILE A 159 4.13 -4.42 0.73
CA ILE A 159 5.44 -4.26 1.31
C ILE A 159 5.32 -4.42 2.82
N ILE A 160 5.95 -5.44 3.37
CA ILE A 160 6.10 -5.60 4.81
C ILE A 160 7.46 -5.11 5.22
N TYR A 161 7.51 -4.23 6.21
CA TYR A 161 8.77 -3.62 6.62
C TYR A 161 8.81 -3.35 8.11
N LYS A 162 10.02 -3.40 8.67
CA LYS A 162 10.28 -3.16 10.10
C LYS A 162 11.71 -2.71 10.31
N ARG A 163 11.93 -1.82 11.29
CA ARG A 163 13.29 -1.41 11.69
C ARG A 163 13.94 -2.49 12.58
N PRO A 164 15.29 -2.56 12.59
CA PRO A 164 16.03 -3.33 13.59
C PRO A 164 15.65 -2.91 15.02
N GLU A 165 15.67 -3.84 15.98
CA GLU A 165 15.21 -3.60 17.35
C GLU A 165 16.01 -2.52 18.11
N ASP A 166 17.29 -2.37 17.76
CA ASP A 166 18.21 -1.33 18.23
C ASP A 166 18.25 -0.10 17.30
N GLY A 167 17.45 -0.10 16.24
CA GLY A 167 17.40 0.94 15.23
C GLY A 167 16.77 2.25 15.72
N SER A 168 17.33 3.36 15.24
CA SER A 168 16.77 4.71 15.37
C SER A 168 15.82 5.06 14.21
N MET A 169 15.23 6.24 14.23
CA MET A 169 14.39 6.73 13.12
C MET A 169 15.12 6.81 11.77
N PHE A 170 16.46 6.87 11.78
CA PHE A 170 17.30 6.92 10.58
C PHE A 170 17.78 5.53 10.12
N SER A 171 17.43 4.47 10.86
CA SER A 171 17.83 3.11 10.50
C SER A 171 17.03 2.61 9.31
N ALA A 172 17.72 1.95 8.38
CA ALA A 172 17.09 1.32 7.23
C ALA A 172 16.12 0.23 7.66
N TYR A 173 15.05 0.06 6.89
CA TYR A 173 14.08 -0.99 7.11
C TYR A 173 14.60 -2.34 6.60
N ALA A 174 14.31 -3.41 7.34
CA ALA A 174 14.18 -4.73 6.74
C ALA A 174 12.88 -4.75 5.94
N VAL A 175 12.95 -5.12 4.66
CA VAL A 175 11.84 -5.03 3.71
C VAL A 175 11.62 -6.38 3.03
N ALA A 176 10.37 -6.85 3.08
CA ALA A 176 9.87 -7.94 2.26
C ALA A 176 8.81 -7.38 1.32
N GLU A 177 9.03 -7.53 0.03
CA GLU A 177 8.08 -7.13 -1.01
C GLU A 177 7.44 -8.38 -1.61
N CYS A 178 6.15 -8.31 -1.92
CA CYS A 178 5.47 -9.28 -2.76
C CYS A 178 4.74 -8.56 -3.88
N ALA A 179 5.07 -8.92 -5.12
CA ALA A 179 4.43 -8.41 -6.33
C ALA A 179 4.18 -9.59 -7.30
N PRO A 180 3.02 -10.26 -7.20
CA PRO A 180 2.72 -11.44 -8.01
C PRO A 180 2.68 -11.14 -9.52
N THR A 181 2.89 -12.19 -10.32
CA THR A 181 2.84 -12.07 -11.79
C THR A 181 1.44 -11.62 -12.24
N PRO A 182 1.33 -10.55 -13.05
CA PRO A 182 0.04 -10.00 -13.46
C PRO A 182 -0.74 -10.90 -14.41
N VAL A 183 -2.03 -11.07 -14.14
CA VAL A 183 -3.04 -11.67 -15.02
C VAL A 183 -3.56 -10.61 -15.98
N GLU A 184 -3.78 -11.01 -17.23
CA GLU A 184 -4.32 -10.19 -18.29
C GLU A 184 -5.77 -10.57 -18.59
N ALA A 185 -6.61 -9.57 -18.85
CA ALA A 185 -7.95 -9.73 -19.42
C ALA A 185 -8.41 -8.43 -20.08
N THR A 186 -9.52 -8.48 -20.82
CA THR A 186 -10.15 -7.28 -21.39
C THR A 186 -10.70 -6.37 -20.28
N GLN A 187 -10.91 -5.09 -20.58
CA GLN A 187 -11.61 -4.19 -19.65
C GLN A 187 -13.04 -4.67 -19.35
N ALA A 188 -13.72 -5.24 -20.34
CA ALA A 188 -15.06 -5.79 -20.19
C ALA A 188 -15.07 -6.95 -19.18
N ASP A 189 -14.12 -7.87 -19.27
CA ASP A 189 -13.99 -9.00 -18.34
C ASP A 189 -13.64 -8.54 -16.92
N TRP A 190 -12.75 -7.55 -16.80
CA TRP A 190 -12.37 -7.02 -15.49
C TRP A 190 -13.50 -6.28 -14.80
N SER A 191 -14.34 -5.53 -15.53
CA SER A 191 -15.43 -4.74 -14.96
C SER A 191 -16.74 -5.54 -14.81
N ALA A 192 -16.86 -6.68 -15.49
CA ALA A 192 -18.02 -7.56 -15.42
C ALA A 192 -18.36 -7.97 -13.98
N ASN A 193 -19.66 -8.14 -13.72
CA ASN A 193 -20.18 -8.59 -12.43
C ASN A 193 -19.63 -7.78 -11.23
N ARG A 194 -19.51 -6.45 -11.39
CA ARG A 194 -18.97 -5.54 -10.37
C ARG A 194 -17.54 -5.89 -9.98
N TYR A 195 -16.69 -6.12 -10.98
CA TYR A 195 -15.28 -6.47 -10.80
C TYR A 195 -15.02 -7.78 -10.04
N ALA A 196 -15.91 -8.76 -10.16
CA ALA A 196 -15.75 -10.06 -9.50
C ALA A 196 -14.39 -10.71 -9.80
N LYS A 197 -13.93 -10.61 -11.05
CA LYS A 197 -12.61 -11.15 -11.46
C LYS A 197 -11.47 -10.46 -10.74
N VAL A 198 -11.51 -9.14 -10.56
CA VAL A 198 -10.48 -8.40 -9.81
C VAL A 198 -10.39 -8.94 -8.39
N THR A 199 -11.52 -9.09 -7.70
CA THR A 199 -11.57 -9.61 -6.34
C THR A 199 -10.96 -11.01 -6.26
N THR A 200 -11.41 -11.94 -7.12
CA THR A 200 -10.93 -13.32 -7.13
C THR A 200 -9.42 -13.43 -7.42
N GLU A 201 -8.91 -12.70 -8.41
CA GLU A 201 -7.48 -12.74 -8.72
C GLU A 201 -6.62 -12.04 -7.65
N THR A 202 -7.11 -10.95 -7.05
CA THR A 202 -6.41 -10.26 -5.94
C THR A 202 -6.32 -11.16 -4.71
N GLU A 203 -7.34 -11.95 -4.41
CA GLU A 203 -7.27 -12.95 -3.34
C GLU A 203 -6.21 -14.02 -3.58
N LYS A 204 -6.08 -14.51 -4.82
CA LYS A 204 -5.01 -15.46 -5.18
C LYS A 204 -3.63 -14.83 -5.00
N TYR A 205 -3.46 -13.59 -5.44
CA TYR A 205 -2.22 -12.83 -5.23
C TYR A 205 -1.88 -12.69 -3.74
N MET A 206 -2.86 -12.28 -2.91
CA MET A 206 -2.68 -12.17 -1.47
C MET A 206 -2.31 -13.51 -0.83
N ASN A 207 -2.94 -14.61 -1.24
CA ASN A 207 -2.59 -15.94 -0.74
C ASN A 207 -1.18 -16.36 -1.15
N SER A 208 -0.71 -16.01 -2.35
CA SER A 208 0.69 -16.20 -2.74
C SER A 208 1.63 -15.36 -1.85
N CYS A 209 1.29 -14.10 -1.60
CA CYS A 209 2.08 -13.22 -0.75
C CYS A 209 2.19 -13.72 0.69
N LEU A 210 1.14 -14.34 1.24
CA LEU A 210 1.21 -14.96 2.58
C LEU A 210 2.33 -16.00 2.67
N LEU A 211 2.50 -16.83 1.65
CA LEU A 211 3.54 -17.87 1.62
C LEU A 211 4.94 -17.25 1.57
N GLU A 212 5.12 -16.24 0.71
CA GLU A 212 6.38 -15.54 0.58
C GLU A 212 6.75 -14.80 1.88
N PHE A 213 5.81 -14.08 2.48
CA PHE A 213 6.05 -13.36 3.73
C PHE A 213 6.38 -14.27 4.90
N ASN A 214 5.78 -15.46 4.98
CA ASN A 214 6.14 -16.44 6.01
C ASN A 214 7.62 -16.83 5.97
N SER A 215 8.20 -16.91 4.77
CA SER A 215 9.64 -17.19 4.60
C SER A 215 10.53 -16.03 5.06
N GLN A 216 10.00 -14.80 5.09
CA GLN A 216 10.73 -13.59 5.46
C GLN A 216 10.60 -13.24 6.95
N LEU A 217 9.72 -13.92 7.70
CA LEU A 217 9.52 -13.65 9.13
C LEU A 217 10.81 -13.69 9.98
N PRO A 218 11.75 -14.63 9.80
CA PRO A 218 13.01 -14.62 10.55
C PRO A 218 13.85 -13.35 10.34
N ARG A 219 13.78 -12.76 9.15
CA ARG A 219 14.49 -11.52 8.82
C ARG A 219 13.76 -10.30 9.39
N LEU A 220 12.44 -10.26 9.27
CA LEU A 220 11.63 -9.13 9.72
C LEU A 220 11.51 -9.06 11.26
N LEU A 221 11.44 -10.23 11.90
CA LEU A 221 11.31 -10.39 13.35
C LEU A 221 12.63 -10.89 13.96
N ASN A 222 13.74 -10.30 13.54
CA ASN A 222 15.03 -10.49 14.19
C ASN A 222 15.06 -9.71 15.52
N LYS A 223 15.67 -10.31 16.55
CA LYS A 223 15.71 -9.79 17.92
C LYS A 223 16.76 -8.71 18.08
#